data_AF-A0AA87K8C8-F1
#
_entry.id   AF-A0AA87K8C8-F1
#
_cell.length_a   1.000
_cell.length_b   1.000
_cell.length_c   1.000
_cell.angle_alpha   90.00
_cell.angle_beta   90.00
_cell.angle_gamma   90.00
#
_symmetry.space_group_name_H-M   'P 1'
#
loop_
_entity.id
_entity.type
_entity.pdbx_description
1 polymer ?
#
loop_
_entity_poly.entity_id
_entity_poly.type
_entity_poly.pdbx_seq_one_letter_code
_entity_poly.pdbx_strand_id
1 'polypeptide(L)'
;MAGCSANKTEETSSTEKVVTTESSTSQSISTKTANATSTEASKSRTTESSEQQSSNEQSAQPQASTNTAQASQPVTHVLWDASKSAELATFMQSWGQEMGQQYRSYDDHVQANYYGLQVPQDIFDGKWTTVINQTPVSVEWSENGEGQADFQIVAIYSDIDHATPAGGHLYFFGFQQKQPKVLITQQNQGNQNNYLYFKETANESLKNAFIQLANR
;
A
#
# COMPACT_ATOMS: atom_id res chain seq x y z
N MET A 1 -33.63 -66.28 -0.07
CA MET A 1 -33.87 -66.67 1.34
C MET A 1 -32.96 -65.76 2.16
N ALA A 2 -33.54 -64.75 2.82
CA ALA A 2 -33.92 -64.79 4.25
C ALA A 2 -32.68 -64.66 5.16
N GLY A 3 -32.55 -63.63 6.00
CA GLY A 3 -33.53 -62.56 6.23
C GLY A 3 -33.00 -61.33 6.98
N CYS A 4 -33.93 -60.42 7.24
CA CYS A 4 -33.70 -59.15 7.94
C CYS A 4 -33.98 -59.29 9.45
N SER A 5 -33.27 -58.49 10.26
CA SER A 5 -33.77 -57.88 11.50
C SER A 5 -32.91 -56.62 11.71
N ALA A 6 -33.41 -55.40 11.48
CA ALA A 6 -34.44 -54.70 12.24
C ALA A 6 -33.95 -54.18 13.59
N ASN A 7 -33.81 -52.85 13.70
CA ASN A 7 -34.30 -52.15 14.88
C ASN A 7 -35.03 -50.87 14.42
N LYS A 8 -36.34 -50.84 14.69
CA LYS A 8 -37.28 -49.72 14.51
C LYS A 8 -37.35 -49.02 15.89
N THR A 9 -37.55 -47.71 15.99
CA THR A 9 -38.85 -47.05 16.31
C THR A 9 -38.45 -45.68 16.86
N GLU A 10 -38.65 -44.60 16.11
CA GLU A 10 -39.85 -43.71 16.07
C GLU A 10 -39.80 -42.66 17.21
N GLU A 11 -39.62 -41.38 16.87
CA GLU A 11 -40.68 -40.33 16.77
C GLU A 11 -40.94 -39.65 18.13
N THR A 12 -41.35 -38.39 18.24
CA THR A 12 -42.21 -37.53 17.39
C THR A 12 -41.58 -36.12 17.20
N SER A 13 -41.74 -35.37 16.10
CA SER A 13 -42.90 -35.06 15.23
C SER A 13 -43.86 -34.00 15.81
N SER A 14 -43.88 -32.78 15.26
CA SER A 14 -45.09 -32.16 14.63
C SER A 14 -45.04 -30.63 14.38
N THR A 15 -45.50 -30.24 13.18
CA THR A 15 -46.23 -28.99 12.81
C THR A 15 -45.67 -27.58 13.07
N GLU A 16 -45.17 -26.96 11.99
CA GLU A 16 -45.87 -25.93 11.20
C GLU A 16 -46.76 -24.88 11.91
N LYS A 17 -46.48 -23.58 11.68
CA LYS A 17 -47.52 -22.55 11.56
C LYS A 17 -47.07 -21.31 10.76
N VAL A 18 -47.90 -20.92 9.78
CA VAL A 18 -47.82 -19.64 9.05
C VAL A 18 -48.64 -18.58 9.77
N VAL A 19 -48.13 -17.34 9.87
CA VAL A 19 -48.92 -16.12 10.15
C VAL A 19 -48.39 -14.95 9.31
N THR A 20 -49.31 -14.15 8.76
CA THR A 20 -49.11 -12.90 8.00
C THR A 20 -49.70 -11.72 8.79
N THR A 21 -49.49 -10.47 8.34
CA THR A 21 -50.12 -9.20 8.81
C THR A 21 -49.57 -8.62 10.13
N GLU A 22 -49.48 -7.30 10.39
CA GLU A 22 -49.61 -6.10 9.52
C GLU A 22 -48.96 -4.85 10.18
N SER A 23 -48.69 -3.84 9.36
CA SER A 23 -48.58 -2.38 9.58
C SER A 23 -48.72 -1.75 10.99
N SER A 24 -47.90 -0.73 11.31
CA SER A 24 -48.35 0.69 11.25
C SER A 24 -47.38 1.78 11.76
N THR A 25 -47.26 2.82 10.95
CA THR A 25 -46.77 4.20 11.17
C THR A 25 -47.44 4.97 12.32
N SER A 26 -46.70 5.86 13.02
CA SER A 26 -47.02 7.31 13.25
C SER A 26 -46.05 7.95 14.28
N GLN A 27 -45.31 9.04 14.01
CA GLN A 27 -45.68 10.46 13.77
C GLN A 27 -45.99 11.31 15.02
N SER A 28 -45.15 12.34 15.25
CA SER A 28 -45.36 13.64 15.96
C SER A 28 -43.97 14.32 16.01
N ILE A 29 -43.61 15.46 15.40
CA ILE A 29 -44.24 16.69 14.87
C ILE A 29 -44.80 17.67 15.92
N SER A 30 -44.36 18.93 15.79
CA SER A 30 -44.78 20.19 16.48
C SER A 30 -43.90 20.58 17.68
N THR A 31 -43.47 21.84 17.89
CA THR A 31 -43.65 23.13 17.16
C THR A 31 -42.49 24.07 17.55
N LYS A 32 -41.77 24.73 16.63
CA LYS A 32 -42.01 26.07 16.03
C LYS A 32 -41.89 27.28 17.00
N THR A 33 -41.17 28.32 16.52
CA THR A 33 -41.19 29.77 16.90
C THR A 33 -39.97 30.23 17.70
N ALA A 34 -39.34 31.41 17.50
CA ALA A 34 -39.09 32.28 16.34
C ALA A 34 -38.11 33.42 16.79
N ASN A 35 -37.70 34.29 15.86
CA ASN A 35 -36.92 35.53 16.06
C ASN A 35 -35.44 35.37 16.49
N ALA A 36 -34.52 36.28 16.13
CA ALA A 36 -34.66 37.54 15.39
C ALA A 36 -33.55 37.75 14.33
N THR A 37 -33.92 38.51 13.30
CA THR A 37 -33.05 39.18 12.32
C THR A 37 -31.98 40.06 12.99
N SER A 38 -30.77 40.07 12.43
CA SER A 38 -30.10 41.35 12.17
C SER A 38 -29.20 41.28 10.94
N THR A 39 -29.46 42.19 10.01
CA THR A 39 -28.67 42.51 8.82
C THR A 39 -27.35 43.17 9.24
N GLU A 40 -26.26 42.99 8.49
CA GLU A 40 -25.49 44.12 7.92
C GLU A 40 -24.41 43.69 6.93
N ALA A 41 -24.21 44.51 5.89
CA ALA A 41 -23.18 44.34 4.88
C ALA A 41 -22.67 45.72 4.42
N SER A 42 -21.37 45.96 4.52
CA SER A 42 -20.52 46.96 3.82
C SER A 42 -19.12 46.94 4.47
N LYS A 43 -17.93 47.07 3.85
CA LYS A 43 -17.40 47.51 2.54
C LYS A 43 -16.51 48.77 2.63
N SER A 44 -15.19 48.53 2.79
CA SER A 44 -14.00 49.33 2.39
C SER A 44 -12.78 48.40 2.56
N ARG A 45 -11.64 48.43 1.85
CA ARG A 45 -11.04 49.18 0.72
C ARG A 45 -10.21 50.46 0.97
N THR A 46 -9.00 50.41 0.38
CA THR A 46 -8.09 51.47 -0.13
C THR A 46 -7.12 52.17 0.84
N THR A 47 -5.86 51.67 0.84
CA THR A 47 -4.57 52.33 0.49
C THR A 47 -4.00 53.52 1.26
N GLU A 48 -2.65 53.57 1.19
CA GLU A 48 -1.72 54.71 1.36
C GLU A 48 -1.08 54.84 2.76
N SER A 49 0.19 55.21 2.97
CA SER A 49 1.52 55.01 2.32
C SER A 49 2.51 55.86 3.15
N SER A 50 3.78 55.45 3.25
CA SER A 50 4.91 56.29 3.73
C SER A 50 4.88 56.63 5.25
N GLU A 51 5.96 56.97 5.97
CA GLU A 51 7.30 57.48 5.61
C GLU A 51 8.43 56.94 6.54
N GLN A 52 9.67 56.80 6.00
CA GLN A 52 11.00 57.20 6.55
C GLN A 52 11.45 56.84 8.00
N GLN A 53 12.73 56.92 8.42
CA GLN A 53 14.07 56.70 7.82
C GLN A 53 15.12 56.93 8.95
N SER A 54 16.12 56.05 9.13
CA SER A 54 17.44 56.32 9.75
C SER A 54 18.28 55.03 9.66
N SER A 55 19.28 54.90 8.79
CA SER A 55 20.65 55.46 8.88
C SER A 55 21.50 54.85 10.01
N ASN A 56 22.43 53.96 9.63
CA ASN A 56 23.69 53.78 10.35
C ASN A 56 24.74 53.26 9.35
N GLU A 57 25.87 53.95 9.23
CA GLU A 57 26.92 53.66 8.25
C GLU A 57 28.03 52.74 8.81
N GLN A 58 28.88 52.27 7.89
CA GLN A 58 30.30 51.95 8.11
C GLN A 58 30.65 50.66 8.88
N SER A 59 30.94 49.59 8.13
CA SER A 59 32.30 49.04 8.10
C SER A 59 32.52 48.16 6.87
N ALA A 60 33.45 48.55 5.99
CA ALA A 60 33.81 47.77 4.81
C ALA A 60 35.00 46.85 5.12
N GLN A 61 34.78 45.53 5.05
CA GLN A 61 35.84 44.51 5.14
C GLN A 61 35.97 43.80 3.78
N PRO A 62 37.18 43.68 3.20
CA PRO A 62 37.35 43.12 1.87
C PRO A 62 37.00 41.62 1.82
N GLN A 63 36.15 41.24 0.86
CA GLN A 63 35.80 39.86 0.59
C GLN A 63 36.99 39.10 0.00
N ALA A 64 37.51 38.12 0.75
CA ALA A 64 38.31 37.04 0.18
C ALA A 64 37.37 35.94 -0.33
N SER A 65 36.80 36.13 -1.52
CA SER A 65 35.95 35.14 -2.19
C SER A 65 36.81 33.97 -2.70
N THR A 66 37.10 33.00 -1.85
CA THR A 66 37.62 31.69 -2.26
C THR A 66 36.53 30.91 -2.98
N ASN A 67 36.41 31.15 -4.29
CA ASN A 67 35.65 30.28 -5.20
C ASN A 67 36.31 28.90 -5.25
N THR A 68 36.04 28.08 -4.25
CA THR A 68 36.15 26.63 -4.36
C THR A 68 35.10 26.19 -5.36
N ALA A 69 35.53 26.02 -6.62
CA ALA A 69 34.70 25.39 -7.63
C ALA A 69 34.42 23.96 -7.17
N GLN A 70 33.27 23.77 -6.50
CA GLN A 70 32.76 22.46 -6.13
C GLN A 70 32.49 21.71 -7.42
N ALA A 71 33.45 20.88 -7.83
CA ALA A 71 33.33 20.03 -9.00
C ALA A 71 32.04 19.22 -8.85
N SER A 72 31.04 19.57 -9.65
CA SER A 72 29.75 18.89 -9.65
C SER A 72 30.00 17.50 -10.19
N GLN A 73 30.09 16.52 -9.28
CA GLN A 73 30.10 15.12 -9.64
C GLN A 73 28.87 14.86 -10.54
N PRO A 74 29.00 14.07 -11.61
CA PRO A 74 27.85 13.74 -12.44
C PRO A 74 26.80 13.06 -11.56
N VAL A 75 25.62 13.67 -11.45
CA VAL A 75 24.51 13.13 -10.67
C VAL A 75 23.96 11.93 -11.45
N THR A 76 24.52 10.75 -11.17
CA THR A 76 23.99 9.48 -11.66
C THR A 76 22.65 9.23 -10.98
N HIS A 77 21.57 9.46 -11.71
CA HIS A 77 20.21 9.24 -11.22
C HIS A 77 19.95 7.74 -11.06
N VAL A 78 20.18 7.22 -9.85
CA VAL A 78 19.83 5.85 -9.46
C VAL A 78 18.32 5.70 -9.34
N LEU A 79 17.77 4.57 -9.80
CA LEU A 79 16.33 4.30 -9.72
C LEU A 79 15.88 4.09 -8.28
N TRP A 80 16.74 3.46 -7.47
CA TRP A 80 16.52 3.18 -6.07
C TRP A 80 17.78 3.43 -5.21
N ASP A 81 17.56 3.69 -3.92
CA ASP A 81 18.61 3.90 -2.92
C ASP A 81 18.08 3.65 -1.49
N ALA A 82 18.98 3.68 -0.51
CA ALA A 82 18.65 3.42 0.89
C ALA A 82 17.72 4.46 1.54
N SER A 83 17.71 5.72 1.05
CA SER A 83 16.75 6.73 1.51
C SER A 83 15.35 6.39 1.01
N LYS A 84 15.21 6.02 -0.26
CA LYS A 84 13.95 5.53 -0.85
C LYS A 84 13.45 4.26 -0.13
N SER A 85 14.33 3.33 0.25
CA SER A 85 13.97 2.19 1.10
C SER A 85 13.42 2.60 2.48
N ALA A 86 14.04 3.57 3.17
CA ALA A 86 13.59 4.03 4.48
C ALA A 86 12.24 4.78 4.42
N GLU A 87 12.02 5.57 3.38
CA GLU A 87 10.73 6.22 3.12
C GLU A 87 9.64 5.18 2.80
N LEU A 88 9.93 4.18 1.98
CA LEU A 88 8.99 3.09 1.66
C LEU A 88 8.61 2.29 2.92
N ALA A 89 9.58 1.98 3.79
CA ALA A 89 9.32 1.29 5.05
C ALA A 89 8.40 2.09 5.98
N THR A 90 8.60 3.41 6.05
CA THR A 90 7.73 4.32 6.81
C THR A 90 6.31 4.33 6.24
N PHE A 91 6.19 4.48 4.91
CA PHE A 91 4.90 4.44 4.21
C PHE A 91 4.16 3.12 4.46
N MET A 92 4.84 1.97 4.33
CA MET A 92 4.22 0.66 4.48
C MET A 92 3.68 0.39 5.88
N GLN A 93 4.27 0.97 6.93
CA GLN A 93 3.72 0.91 8.29
C GLN A 93 2.41 1.69 8.41
N SER A 94 2.38 2.95 7.95
CA SER A 94 1.16 3.78 7.99
C SER A 94 0.05 3.21 7.10
N TRP A 95 0.37 2.84 5.86
CA TRP A 95 -0.58 2.25 4.92
C TRP A 95 -1.12 0.90 5.43
N GLY A 96 -0.27 0.07 6.05
CA GLY A 96 -0.73 -1.15 6.72
C GLY A 96 -1.78 -0.84 7.81
N GLN A 97 -1.49 0.12 8.69
CA GLN A 97 -2.43 0.54 9.74
C GLN A 97 -3.77 1.04 9.18
N GLU A 98 -3.76 1.86 8.11
CA GLU A 98 -4.97 2.31 7.42
C GLU A 98 -5.81 1.15 6.86
N MET A 99 -5.15 0.11 6.36
CA MET A 99 -5.78 -1.10 5.83
C MET A 99 -6.15 -2.14 6.90
N GLY A 100 -5.79 -1.92 8.17
CA GLY A 100 -5.96 -2.90 9.25
C GLY A 100 -5.04 -4.12 9.14
N GLN A 101 -3.89 -3.97 8.46
CA GLN A 101 -2.94 -5.02 8.10
C GLN A 101 -1.56 -4.73 8.72
N GLN A 102 -0.81 -5.77 9.07
CA GLN A 102 0.52 -5.62 9.70
C GLN A 102 1.61 -6.19 8.79
N TYR A 103 2.20 -5.32 7.97
CA TYR A 103 3.25 -5.69 7.03
C TYR A 103 4.63 -5.74 7.69
N ARG A 104 5.36 -6.83 7.40
CA ARG A 104 6.78 -6.99 7.68
C ARG A 104 7.57 -6.90 6.38
N SER A 105 8.76 -6.30 6.44
CA SER A 105 9.72 -6.25 5.33
C SER A 105 10.56 -7.52 5.26
N TYR A 106 10.90 -7.92 4.04
CA TYR A 106 11.74 -9.05 3.69
C TYR A 106 12.67 -8.63 2.54
N ASP A 107 13.79 -9.33 2.41
CA ASP A 107 14.86 -9.05 1.44
C ASP A 107 15.56 -10.35 1.02
N ASP A 108 16.69 -10.25 0.32
CA ASP A 108 17.49 -11.40 -0.10
C ASP A 108 18.19 -12.13 1.07
N HIS A 109 18.30 -11.51 2.25
CA HIS A 109 18.88 -12.11 3.46
C HIS A 109 17.81 -12.59 4.47
N VAL A 110 16.64 -11.98 4.48
CA VAL A 110 15.53 -12.22 5.41
C VAL A 110 14.29 -12.68 4.65
N GLN A 111 14.09 -13.99 4.59
CA GLN A 111 12.99 -14.63 3.84
C GLN A 111 11.65 -14.67 4.60
N ALA A 112 10.55 -14.57 3.85
CA ALA A 112 9.19 -14.84 4.32
C ALA A 112 8.83 -16.31 4.15
N ASN A 113 8.14 -16.91 5.12
CA ASN A 113 7.52 -18.23 4.96
C ASN A 113 6.09 -18.08 4.45
N TYR A 114 5.94 -17.83 3.15
CA TYR A 114 4.64 -17.59 2.52
C TYR A 114 3.94 -18.91 2.18
N TYR A 115 3.12 -19.41 3.10
CA TYR A 115 2.41 -20.70 2.99
C TYR A 115 3.32 -21.91 2.74
N GLY A 116 4.52 -21.91 3.33
CA GLY A 116 5.54 -22.96 3.16
C GLY A 116 6.66 -22.58 2.20
N LEU A 117 6.40 -21.65 1.27
CA LEU A 117 7.38 -21.14 0.31
C LEU A 117 8.33 -20.14 1.00
N GLN A 118 9.64 -20.34 0.86
CA GLN A 118 10.64 -19.38 1.36
C GLN A 118 10.87 -18.29 0.31
N VAL A 119 10.22 -17.15 0.45
CA VAL A 119 10.33 -16.03 -0.50
C VAL A 119 11.37 -15.02 -0.01
N PRO A 120 12.34 -14.57 -0.84
CA PRO A 120 12.50 -14.86 -2.27
C PRO A 120 13.36 -16.08 -2.60
N GLN A 121 14.00 -16.71 -1.62
CA GLN A 121 15.06 -17.72 -1.85
C GLN A 121 14.63 -18.92 -2.70
N ASP A 122 13.45 -19.51 -2.49
CA ASP A 122 12.95 -20.61 -3.33
C ASP A 122 12.68 -20.19 -4.79
N ILE A 123 12.54 -18.90 -5.07
CA ILE A 123 12.42 -18.34 -6.43
C ILE A 123 13.82 -18.15 -7.04
N PHE A 124 14.76 -17.59 -6.26
CA PHE A 124 16.15 -17.38 -6.70
C PHE A 124 16.91 -18.71 -6.91
N ASP A 125 16.61 -19.74 -6.12
CA ASP A 125 17.07 -21.12 -6.33
C ASP A 125 16.41 -21.83 -7.53
N GLY A 126 15.44 -21.19 -8.20
CA GLY A 126 14.71 -21.76 -9.34
C GLY A 126 13.74 -22.89 -8.99
N LYS A 127 13.44 -23.11 -7.70
CA LYS A 127 12.44 -24.12 -7.26
C LYS A 127 11.02 -23.68 -7.63
N TRP A 128 10.78 -22.37 -7.63
CA TRP A 128 9.54 -21.72 -8.02
C TRP A 128 9.79 -20.64 -9.08
N THR A 129 8.80 -20.42 -9.95
CA THR A 129 8.89 -19.41 -11.01
C THR A 129 7.88 -18.29 -10.77
N THR A 130 8.34 -17.04 -10.79
CA THR A 130 7.47 -15.86 -10.80
C THR A 130 6.72 -15.78 -12.13
N VAL A 131 5.41 -15.60 -12.08
CA VAL A 131 4.56 -15.44 -13.26
C VAL A 131 3.75 -14.16 -13.13
N ILE A 132 4.01 -13.16 -14.00
CA ILE A 132 3.26 -11.91 -14.03
C ILE A 132 2.26 -11.97 -15.19
N ASN A 133 0.96 -11.78 -14.91
CA ASN A 133 -0.09 -11.76 -15.94
C ASN A 133 -0.02 -12.98 -16.90
N GLN A 134 0.14 -14.18 -16.33
CA GLN A 134 0.31 -15.48 -17.03
C GLN A 134 1.61 -15.66 -17.84
N THR A 135 2.54 -14.71 -17.80
CA THR A 135 3.87 -14.84 -18.44
C THR A 135 4.93 -15.15 -17.37
N PRO A 136 5.72 -16.23 -17.50
CA PRO A 136 6.90 -16.43 -16.65
C PRO A 136 7.88 -15.28 -16.81
N VAL A 137 8.42 -14.78 -15.70
CA VAL A 137 9.25 -13.58 -15.61
C VAL A 137 10.46 -13.91 -14.75
N SER A 138 11.67 -13.62 -15.26
CA SER A 138 12.88 -13.70 -14.45
C SER A 138 12.91 -12.57 -13.42
N VAL A 139 13.32 -12.88 -12.19
CA VAL A 139 13.41 -11.92 -11.08
C VAL A 139 14.78 -11.99 -10.42
N GLU A 140 15.25 -10.85 -9.93
CA GLU A 140 16.47 -10.75 -9.12
C GLU A 140 16.28 -9.71 -8.02
N TRP A 141 17.11 -9.76 -6.98
CA TRP A 141 17.23 -8.66 -6.02
C TRP A 141 18.15 -7.57 -6.57
N SER A 142 17.83 -6.30 -6.33
CA SER A 142 18.62 -5.16 -6.75
C SER A 142 18.55 -4.03 -5.72
N GLU A 143 19.72 -3.60 -5.22
CA GLU A 143 19.81 -2.49 -4.26
C GLU A 143 19.50 -1.11 -4.91
N ASN A 144 19.69 -0.99 -6.23
CA ASN A 144 19.60 0.29 -6.96
C ASN A 144 18.49 0.33 -8.03
N GLY A 145 17.71 -0.73 -8.16
CA GLY A 145 16.62 -0.88 -9.15
C GLY A 145 17.08 -1.20 -10.57
N GLU A 146 18.37 -1.40 -10.81
CA GLU A 146 18.92 -1.84 -12.10
C GLU A 146 19.43 -3.30 -12.04
N GLY A 147 19.48 -3.98 -13.18
CA GLY A 147 19.83 -5.40 -13.24
C GLY A 147 19.70 -5.99 -14.65
N GLN A 148 19.62 -7.32 -14.77
CA GLN A 148 19.53 -8.06 -16.04
C GLN A 148 18.26 -8.91 -16.17
N ALA A 149 17.54 -9.16 -15.08
CA ALA A 149 16.27 -9.87 -15.07
C ALA A 149 15.14 -9.03 -15.70
N ASP A 150 14.01 -9.67 -15.96
CA ASP A 150 12.79 -8.99 -16.45
C ASP A 150 12.18 -8.07 -15.39
N PHE A 151 12.43 -8.36 -14.09
CA PHE A 151 11.96 -7.56 -12.95
C PHE A 151 13.00 -7.50 -11.82
N GLN A 152 13.44 -6.27 -11.49
CA GLN A 152 14.35 -5.98 -10.37
C GLN A 152 13.55 -5.75 -9.09
N ILE A 153 13.64 -6.64 -8.10
CA ILE A 153 13.00 -6.47 -6.79
C ILE A 153 13.90 -5.58 -5.91
N VAL A 154 13.32 -4.52 -5.33
CA VAL A 154 14.02 -3.60 -4.41
C VAL A 154 13.48 -3.66 -2.98
N ALA A 155 12.27 -4.19 -2.78
CA ALA A 155 11.74 -4.52 -1.45
C ALA A 155 10.63 -5.57 -1.55
N ILE A 156 10.50 -6.39 -0.50
CA ILE A 156 9.40 -7.34 -0.33
C ILE A 156 8.66 -7.02 0.97
N TYR A 157 7.33 -7.04 0.93
CA TYR A 157 6.51 -6.90 2.14
C TYR A 157 5.42 -7.96 2.17
N SER A 158 5.15 -8.52 3.35
CA SER A 158 4.04 -9.43 3.56
C SER A 158 3.42 -9.25 4.94
N ASP A 159 2.11 -9.45 5.03
CA ASP A 159 1.35 -9.55 6.29
C ASP A 159 1.13 -11.01 6.71
N ILE A 160 1.85 -11.99 6.11
CA ILE A 160 1.63 -13.43 6.35
C ILE A 160 1.76 -13.84 7.82
N ASP A 161 2.69 -13.22 8.57
CA ASP A 161 2.87 -13.42 10.02
C ASP A 161 1.63 -12.96 10.84
N HIS A 162 0.74 -12.18 10.22
CA HIS A 162 -0.50 -11.61 10.78
C HIS A 162 -1.71 -11.78 9.85
N ALA A 163 -1.72 -12.83 9.02
CA ALA A 163 -2.67 -12.98 7.91
C ALA A 163 -4.14 -12.91 8.35
N THR A 164 -4.92 -12.12 7.62
CA THR A 164 -6.38 -12.02 7.84
C THR A 164 -7.11 -13.29 7.38
N PRO A 165 -8.39 -13.49 7.73
CA PRO A 165 -9.21 -14.57 7.15
C PRO A 165 -9.34 -14.55 5.63
N ALA A 166 -9.03 -13.42 4.97
CA ALA A 166 -8.96 -13.32 3.50
C ALA A 166 -7.65 -13.85 2.90
N GLY A 167 -6.71 -14.30 3.75
CA GLY A 167 -5.36 -14.72 3.37
C GLY A 167 -4.31 -13.65 3.65
N GLY A 168 -3.05 -14.05 3.47
CA GLY A 168 -1.88 -13.17 3.49
C GLY A 168 -1.58 -12.62 2.10
N HIS A 169 -1.12 -11.38 2.07
CA HIS A 169 -0.68 -10.62 0.91
C HIS A 169 0.84 -10.65 0.85
N LEU A 170 1.40 -10.82 -0.34
CA LEU A 170 2.84 -10.71 -0.58
C LEU A 170 3.06 -9.73 -1.73
N TYR A 171 3.78 -8.66 -1.45
CA TYR A 171 4.06 -7.58 -2.37
C TYR A 171 5.54 -7.57 -2.78
N PHE A 172 5.79 -7.45 -4.08
CA PHE A 172 7.11 -7.10 -4.61
C PHE A 172 7.08 -5.66 -5.13
N PHE A 173 7.97 -4.83 -4.59
CA PHE A 173 8.26 -3.49 -5.07
C PHE A 173 9.51 -3.58 -5.93
N GLY A 174 9.48 -2.97 -7.11
CA GLY A 174 10.58 -3.15 -8.05
C GLY A 174 10.36 -2.47 -9.38
N PHE A 175 11.23 -2.78 -10.32
CA PHE A 175 11.27 -2.16 -11.65
C PHE A 175 11.09 -3.22 -12.73
N GLN A 176 10.24 -2.93 -13.70
CA GLN A 176 10.11 -3.70 -14.94
C GLN A 176 10.44 -2.76 -16.10
N GLN A 177 11.48 -3.04 -16.89
CA GLN A 177 11.92 -2.16 -17.97
C GLN A 177 12.16 -0.70 -17.50
N LYS A 178 12.79 -0.55 -16.32
CA LYS A 178 13.00 0.72 -15.59
C LYS A 178 11.73 1.48 -15.16
N GLN A 179 10.53 0.89 -15.31
CA GLN A 179 9.29 1.46 -14.79
C GLN A 179 9.00 0.91 -13.37
N PRO A 180 8.79 1.76 -12.35
CA PRO A 180 8.44 1.31 -11.01
C PRO A 180 7.06 0.64 -11.00
N LYS A 181 6.99 -0.54 -10.37
CA LYS A 181 5.78 -1.35 -10.23
C LYS A 181 5.66 -1.96 -8.84
N VAL A 182 4.41 -2.16 -8.43
CA VAL A 182 4.06 -2.90 -7.22
C VAL A 182 3.23 -4.12 -7.62
N LEU A 183 3.82 -5.30 -7.48
CA LEU A 183 3.15 -6.57 -7.73
C LEU A 183 2.55 -7.11 -6.44
N ILE A 184 1.46 -7.88 -6.56
CA ILE A 184 0.82 -8.57 -5.45
C ILE A 184 0.53 -10.03 -5.82
N THR A 185 0.74 -10.93 -4.87
CA THR A 185 0.12 -12.25 -4.84
C THR A 185 -0.67 -12.46 -3.55
N GLN A 186 -1.72 -13.28 -3.67
CA GLN A 186 -2.62 -13.73 -2.60
C GLN A 186 -2.82 -15.27 -2.72
N GLN A 187 -1.87 -15.94 -3.37
CA GLN A 187 -1.94 -17.37 -3.68
C GLN A 187 -1.64 -18.19 -2.42
N ASN A 188 -2.65 -18.86 -1.87
CA ASN A 188 -2.55 -19.67 -0.65
C ASN A 188 -2.38 -21.18 -0.90
N GLN A 189 -2.22 -21.60 -2.16
CA GLN A 189 -2.06 -22.99 -2.57
C GLN A 189 -0.96 -23.13 -3.63
N GLY A 190 -0.26 -24.26 -3.59
CA GLY A 190 0.64 -24.64 -4.68
C GLY A 190 -0.09 -25.10 -5.93
N ASN A 191 0.66 -25.25 -7.02
CA ASN A 191 0.15 -25.76 -8.29
C ASN A 191 1.19 -26.70 -8.93
N GLN A 192 0.76 -27.45 -9.94
CA GLN A 192 1.56 -28.49 -10.60
C GLN A 192 2.85 -27.99 -11.27
N ASN A 193 2.98 -26.67 -11.47
CA ASN A 193 4.10 -26.05 -12.18
C ASN A 193 5.08 -25.32 -11.24
N ASN A 194 4.83 -25.30 -9.92
CA ASN A 194 5.54 -24.46 -8.94
C ASN A 194 5.58 -22.97 -9.34
N TYR A 195 4.48 -22.46 -9.88
CA TYR A 195 4.37 -21.05 -10.28
C TYR A 195 3.82 -20.19 -9.12
N LEU A 196 4.46 -19.06 -8.84
CA LEU A 196 3.90 -18.03 -7.97
C LEU A 196 3.33 -16.92 -8.84
N TYR A 197 1.99 -16.87 -8.92
CA TYR A 197 1.29 -15.93 -9.80
C TYR A 197 1.15 -14.56 -9.15
N PHE A 198 1.65 -13.54 -9.84
CA PHE A 198 1.52 -12.13 -9.50
C PHE A 198 0.68 -11.38 -10.53
N LYS A 199 0.06 -10.31 -10.05
CA LYS A 199 -0.55 -9.24 -10.85
C LYS A 199 -0.05 -7.91 -10.32
N GLU A 200 -0.15 -6.85 -11.10
CA GLU A 200 0.06 -5.49 -10.57
C GLU A 200 -1.04 -5.16 -9.56
N THR A 201 -0.70 -4.43 -8.48
CA THR A 201 -1.68 -4.10 -7.44
C THR A 201 -2.79 -3.20 -7.99
N ALA A 202 -4.04 -3.50 -7.62
CA ALA A 202 -5.19 -2.64 -7.88
C ALA A 202 -5.34 -1.52 -6.83
N ASN A 203 -4.48 -1.47 -5.81
CA ASN A 203 -4.48 -0.41 -4.82
C ASN A 203 -3.75 0.83 -5.38
N GLU A 204 -4.53 1.79 -5.87
CA GLU A 204 -4.01 3.03 -6.47
C GLU A 204 -3.17 3.86 -5.48
N SER A 205 -3.48 3.86 -4.18
CA SER A 205 -2.69 4.59 -3.18
C SER A 205 -1.27 4.02 -3.10
N LEU A 206 -1.15 2.70 -2.91
CA LEU A 206 0.12 1.99 -2.83
C LEU A 206 0.95 2.14 -4.11
N LYS A 207 0.31 1.95 -5.27
CA LYS A 207 0.95 2.06 -6.59
C LYS A 207 1.49 3.48 -6.82
N ASN A 208 0.67 4.50 -6.58
CA ASN A 208 1.07 5.89 -6.81
C ASN A 208 2.12 6.38 -5.80
N ALA A 209 2.08 5.92 -4.54
CA ALA A 209 3.12 6.23 -3.55
C ALA A 209 4.50 5.71 -3.99
N PHE A 210 4.57 4.45 -4.45
CA PHE A 210 5.84 3.87 -4.94
C PHE A 210 6.33 4.54 -6.23
N ILE A 211 5.44 4.81 -7.19
CA ILE A 211 5.79 5.55 -8.43
C ILE A 211 6.32 6.95 -8.10
N GLN A 212 5.69 7.68 -7.17
CA GLN A 212 6.16 8.99 -6.77
C GLN A 212 7.52 8.93 -6.07
N LEU A 213 7.74 7.93 -5.22
CA LEU A 213 8.99 7.76 -4.46
C LEU A 213 10.18 7.38 -5.35
N ALA A 214 9.97 6.48 -6.32
CA ALA A 214 11.01 6.06 -7.26
C ALA A 214 11.48 7.22 -8.17
N ASN A 215 10.56 8.11 -8.58
CA ASN A 215 10.79 9.22 -9.50
C ASN A 215 11.30 10.53 -8.82
N ARG A 216 11.78 10.46 -7.57
CA ARG A 216 12.45 11.58 -6.87
C ARG A 216 13.95 11.60 -7.13
#